data_AF-A0A5B9Y4Y5-F1
#
_entry.id   AF-A0A5B9Y4Y5-F1
#
_cell.length_a   1.000
_cell.length_b   1.000
_cell.length_c   1.000
_cell.angle_alpha   90.00
_cell.angle_beta   90.00
_cell.angle_gamma   90.00
#
_symmetry.space_group_name_H-M   'P 1'
#
loop_
_entity.id
_entity.type
_entity.pdbx_description
1 polymer ?
#
loop_
_entity_poly.entity_id
_entity_poly.type
_entity_poly.pdbx_seq_one_letter_code
_entity_poly.pdbx_strand_id
1 'polypeptide(L)'
;MLTKFKEYFTTKVKLKIIIFSVLSGLLFLLSFLMIVPGMGLESKSFIDSIETQIKKIMPKETYVVSGNDPAYNEMMNNVIQGAYLTDVQSTLNSYDTEPGEYAALREQYEKFAKDWYQKTWGDHVANKKDLDLYDLGMDLVKFDKAVSTEFFSFGYVNAGIAWFFHSGGIKDIFSKERYNDALRNQTMVDQDEYNKTVVVTSSGIELSNVSASKGAMLLNNKTWFLNYQISNIIYGFDAMGHNVFNDPNLSVETMPKSSMDISELYVPNFTGTLQVLRAGIVLFLIYMCLILPLYIFAMVMLIKNRKKGN
;
A
#
# COMPACT_ATOMS: atom_id res chain seq x y z
N MET A 1 -14.31 24.37 50.44
CA MET A 1 -14.08 23.98 49.03
C MET A 1 -14.59 25.06 48.06
N LEU A 2 -15.84 25.51 48.19
CA LEU A 2 -16.44 26.60 47.39
C LEU A 2 -15.63 27.92 47.40
N THR A 3 -15.08 28.33 48.55
CA THR A 3 -14.30 29.58 48.68
C THR A 3 -13.01 29.53 47.86
N LYS A 4 -12.25 28.43 47.97
CA LYS A 4 -11.03 28.18 47.19
C LYS A 4 -11.32 28.11 45.68
N PHE A 5 -12.49 27.57 45.30
CA PHE A 5 -12.92 27.54 43.91
C PHE A 5 -13.20 28.94 43.36
N LYS A 6 -13.92 29.78 44.13
CA LYS A 6 -14.21 31.17 43.75
C LYS A 6 -12.93 32.01 43.66
N GLU A 7 -12.00 31.81 44.58
CA GLU A 7 -10.70 32.47 44.62
C GLU A 7 -9.84 32.09 43.41
N TYR A 8 -9.85 30.82 43.00
CA TYR A 8 -9.18 30.38 41.78
C TYR A 8 -9.65 31.14 40.53
N PHE A 9 -10.93 31.47 40.38
CA PHE A 9 -11.42 32.17 39.19
C PHE A 9 -11.28 33.71 39.26
N THR A 10 -10.61 34.26 40.27
CA THR A 10 -10.45 35.71 40.45
C THR A 10 -9.00 36.17 40.38
N THR A 11 -8.01 35.31 40.70
CA THR A 11 -6.59 35.71 40.62
C THR A 11 -5.97 35.42 39.26
N LYS A 12 -5.16 36.35 38.71
CA LYS A 12 -4.38 36.20 37.46
C LYS A 12 -5.21 35.71 36.25
N VAL A 13 -6.44 36.22 36.10
CA VAL A 13 -7.43 35.74 35.11
C VAL A 13 -6.87 35.75 33.67
N LYS A 14 -6.14 36.79 33.27
CA LYS A 14 -5.52 36.88 31.93
C LYS A 14 -4.54 35.73 31.64
N LEU A 15 -3.67 35.40 32.60
CA LEU A 15 -2.70 34.31 32.46
C LEU A 15 -3.41 32.95 32.37
N LYS A 16 -4.45 32.73 33.18
CA LYS A 16 -5.25 31.51 33.15
C LYS A 16 -5.94 31.31 31.80
N ILE A 17 -6.53 32.37 31.24
CA ILE A 17 -7.12 32.34 29.90
C ILE A 17 -6.07 31.87 28.87
N ILE A 18 -4.88 32.48 28.86
CA ILE A 18 -3.79 32.10 27.94
C ILE A 18 -3.42 30.62 28.12
N ILE A 19 -3.19 30.18 29.36
CA ILE A 19 -2.81 28.78 29.64
C ILE A 19 -3.89 27.80 29.18
N PHE A 20 -5.16 28.05 29.51
CA PHE A 20 -6.26 27.16 29.10
C PHE A 20 -6.39 27.10 27.58
N SER A 21 -6.30 28.24 26.89
CA SER A 21 -6.38 28.28 25.42
C SER A 21 -5.19 27.56 24.76
N VAL A 22 -3.97 27.75 25.26
CA VAL A 22 -2.78 27.05 24.74
C VAL A 22 -2.89 25.55 24.97
N LEU A 23 -3.24 25.11 26.17
CA LEU A 23 -3.39 23.68 26.47
C LEU A 23 -4.48 23.02 25.63
N SER A 24 -5.65 23.67 25.52
CA SER A 24 -6.75 23.16 24.69
C SER A 24 -6.33 23.06 23.22
N GLY A 25 -5.66 24.10 22.69
CA GLY A 25 -5.18 24.12 21.31
C GLY A 25 -4.14 23.03 21.03
N LEU A 26 -3.18 22.83 21.93
CA LEU A 26 -2.18 21.77 21.81
C LEU A 26 -2.81 20.37 21.85
N LEU A 27 -3.77 20.12 22.74
CA LEU A 27 -4.44 18.83 22.84
C LEU A 27 -5.30 18.53 21.60
N PHE A 28 -6.02 19.54 21.10
CA PHE A 28 -6.74 19.41 19.84
C PHE A 28 -5.79 19.08 18.68
N LEU A 29 -4.73 19.87 18.53
CA LEU A 29 -3.77 19.71 17.44
C LEU A 29 -3.08 18.35 17.50
N LEU A 30 -2.65 17.91 18.68
CA LEU A 30 -2.08 16.58 18.89
C LEU A 30 -3.06 15.48 18.48
N SER A 31 -4.31 15.54 18.96
CA SER A 31 -5.33 14.54 18.62
C SER A 31 -5.60 14.49 17.12
N PHE A 32 -5.67 15.65 16.47
CA PHE A 32 -5.92 15.77 15.04
C PHE A 32 -4.74 15.21 14.23
N LEU A 33 -3.51 15.60 14.58
CA LEU A 33 -2.29 15.12 13.91
C LEU A 33 -2.07 13.62 14.07
N MET A 34 -2.59 12.99 15.12
CA MET A 34 -2.53 11.54 15.30
C MET A 34 -3.58 10.79 14.46
N ILE A 35 -4.71 11.43 14.13
CA ILE A 35 -5.78 10.82 13.32
C ILE A 35 -5.51 10.95 11.82
N VAL A 36 -4.86 12.03 11.40
CA VAL A 36 -4.53 12.27 9.99
C VAL A 36 -3.76 11.11 9.36
N PRO A 37 -2.62 10.66 9.92
CA PRO A 37 -1.90 9.51 9.38
C PRO A 37 -2.69 8.23 9.61
N GLY A 38 -2.76 7.41 8.55
CA GLY A 38 -3.34 6.07 8.59
C GLY A 38 -2.45 5.12 7.82
N MET A 39 -2.81 3.84 7.80
CA MET A 39 -2.01 2.81 7.12
C MET A 39 -1.83 3.11 5.62
N GLY A 40 -2.74 3.86 4.98
CA GLY A 40 -2.58 4.31 3.60
C GLY A 40 -1.35 5.17 3.33
N LEU A 41 -0.81 5.88 4.33
CA LEU A 41 0.48 6.57 4.16
C LEU A 41 1.64 5.58 4.10
N GLU A 42 1.64 4.55 4.96
CA GLU A 42 2.63 3.47 4.94
C GLU A 42 2.56 2.67 3.64
N SER A 43 1.35 2.37 3.16
CA SER A 43 1.14 1.71 1.87
C SER A 43 1.68 2.56 0.74
N LYS A 44 1.47 3.88 0.78
CA LYS A 44 2.00 4.78 -0.25
C LYS A 44 3.53 4.78 -0.24
N SER A 45 4.16 4.92 0.92
CA SER A 45 5.63 4.85 1.03
C SER A 45 6.18 3.52 0.50
N PHE A 46 5.48 2.42 0.77
CA PHE A 46 5.82 1.10 0.23
C PHE A 46 5.71 1.07 -1.31
N ILE A 47 4.59 1.53 -1.87
CA ILE A 47 4.37 1.60 -3.32
C ILE A 47 5.41 2.51 -4.00
N ASP A 48 5.70 3.67 -3.42
CA ASP A 48 6.70 4.62 -3.94
C ASP A 48 8.12 3.97 -3.94
N SER A 49 8.41 3.09 -2.97
CA SER A 49 9.65 2.31 -2.95
C SER A 49 9.69 1.25 -4.07
N ILE A 50 8.56 0.58 -4.35
CA ILE A 50 8.43 -0.36 -5.48
C ILE A 50 8.62 0.38 -6.81
N GLU A 51 7.97 1.53 -6.99
CA GLU A 51 8.11 2.36 -8.18
C GLU A 51 9.58 2.74 -8.42
N THR A 52 10.30 3.09 -7.34
CA THR A 52 11.73 3.40 -7.40
C THR A 52 12.56 2.20 -7.85
N GLN A 53 12.25 0.98 -7.38
CA GLN A 53 12.95 -0.21 -7.81
C GLN A 53 12.61 -0.61 -9.24
N ILE A 54 11.35 -0.50 -9.65
CA ILE A 54 10.92 -0.76 -11.04
C ILE A 54 11.68 0.13 -12.01
N LYS A 55 11.86 1.43 -11.70
CA LYS A 55 12.64 2.36 -12.54
C LYS A 55 14.11 1.97 -12.70
N LYS A 56 14.66 1.20 -11.76
CA LYS A 56 16.03 0.65 -11.85
C LYS A 56 16.06 -0.69 -12.60
N ILE A 57 15.04 -1.53 -12.40
CA ILE A 57 14.94 -2.86 -13.01
C ILE A 57 14.61 -2.74 -14.50
N MET A 58 13.65 -1.89 -14.86
CA MET A 58 13.18 -1.63 -16.22
C MET A 58 13.32 -0.13 -16.53
N PRO A 59 14.53 0.40 -16.74
CA PRO A 59 14.69 1.82 -17.09
C PRO A 59 14.06 2.12 -18.44
N LYS A 60 13.58 3.36 -18.57
CA LYS A 60 12.91 3.84 -19.78
C LYS A 60 13.78 3.63 -21.01
N GLU A 61 13.16 3.23 -22.11
CA GLU A 61 13.77 3.02 -23.44
C GLU A 61 14.88 1.95 -23.48
N THR A 62 15.08 1.19 -22.40
CA THR A 62 16.08 0.12 -22.35
C THR A 62 15.51 -1.17 -22.90
N TYR A 63 14.40 -1.66 -22.35
CA TYR A 63 13.79 -2.93 -22.75
C TYR A 63 12.56 -2.67 -23.61
N VAL A 64 12.78 -2.43 -24.90
CA VAL A 64 11.70 -2.17 -25.86
C VAL A 64 11.52 -3.37 -26.77
N VAL A 65 10.34 -4.01 -26.74
CA VAL A 65 9.97 -5.10 -27.64
C VAL A 65 9.31 -4.53 -28.89
N SER A 66 9.86 -4.81 -30.06
CA SER A 66 9.30 -4.34 -31.34
C SER A 66 7.96 -5.02 -31.63
N GLY A 67 6.96 -4.25 -32.09
CA GLY A 67 5.70 -4.81 -32.58
C GLY A 67 5.86 -5.76 -33.79
N ASN A 68 6.96 -5.60 -34.53
CA ASN A 68 7.30 -6.43 -35.69
C ASN A 68 8.09 -7.69 -35.30
N ASP A 69 8.46 -7.84 -34.04
CA ASP A 69 9.20 -9.02 -33.57
C ASP A 69 8.34 -10.30 -33.70
N PRO A 70 8.88 -11.41 -34.21
CA PRO A 70 8.15 -12.67 -34.33
C PRO A 70 7.59 -13.19 -32.99
N ALA A 71 8.29 -12.92 -31.88
CA ALA A 71 7.89 -13.31 -30.54
C ALA A 71 6.91 -12.31 -29.88
N TYR A 72 6.57 -11.18 -30.52
CA TYR A 72 5.78 -10.12 -29.90
C TYR A 72 4.46 -10.59 -29.28
N ASN A 73 3.66 -11.39 -30.01
CA ASN A 73 2.38 -11.86 -29.49
C ASN A 73 2.54 -12.80 -28.29
N GLU A 74 3.60 -13.60 -28.30
CA GLU A 74 3.92 -14.51 -27.21
C GLU A 74 4.36 -13.74 -25.97
N MET A 75 5.22 -12.73 -26.16
CA MET A 75 5.62 -11.81 -25.09
C MET A 75 4.40 -11.13 -24.47
N MET A 76 3.50 -10.57 -25.29
CA MET A 76 2.28 -9.92 -24.79
C MET A 76 1.38 -10.89 -24.02
N ASN A 77 1.09 -12.06 -24.58
CA ASN A 77 0.11 -12.96 -24.00
C ASN A 77 0.65 -13.78 -22.82
N ASN A 78 1.93 -14.13 -22.80
CA ASN A 78 2.47 -15.05 -21.78
C ASN A 78 3.34 -14.34 -20.75
N VAL A 79 4.09 -13.30 -21.15
CA VAL A 79 4.94 -12.54 -20.23
C VAL A 79 4.18 -11.34 -19.66
N ILE A 80 3.58 -10.50 -20.51
CA ILE A 80 2.92 -9.26 -20.06
C ILE A 80 1.63 -9.56 -19.31
N GLN A 81 0.70 -10.31 -19.91
CA GLN A 81 -0.50 -10.75 -19.21
C GLN A 81 -0.15 -11.63 -18.01
N GLY A 82 0.89 -12.47 -18.13
CA GLY A 82 1.41 -13.31 -17.07
C GLY A 82 1.87 -12.52 -15.85
N ALA A 83 2.47 -11.34 -16.04
CA ALA A 83 2.88 -10.47 -14.94
C ALA A 83 1.67 -10.05 -14.08
N TYR A 84 0.57 -9.60 -14.69
CA TYR A 84 -0.65 -9.23 -13.94
C TYR A 84 -1.26 -10.41 -13.19
N LEU A 85 -1.34 -11.57 -13.84
CA LEU A 85 -1.91 -12.78 -13.24
C LEU A 85 -1.05 -13.31 -12.10
N THR A 86 0.26 -13.36 -12.31
CA THR A 86 1.23 -13.81 -11.31
C THR A 86 1.21 -12.90 -10.10
N ASP A 87 1.11 -11.58 -10.30
CA ASP A 87 1.02 -10.61 -9.21
C ASP A 87 -0.20 -10.93 -8.34
N VAL A 88 -1.40 -10.93 -8.92
CA VAL A 88 -2.63 -11.19 -8.15
C VAL A 88 -2.65 -12.58 -7.52
N GLN A 89 -2.24 -13.62 -8.22
CA GLN A 89 -2.26 -14.99 -7.68
C GLN A 89 -1.28 -15.14 -6.51
N SER A 90 -0.11 -14.50 -6.60
CA SER A 90 0.90 -14.56 -5.53
C SER A 90 0.46 -13.86 -4.24
N THR A 91 -0.47 -12.89 -4.33
CA THR A 91 -1.01 -12.19 -3.14
C THR A 91 -2.03 -13.00 -2.36
N LEU A 92 -2.63 -14.03 -2.96
CA LEU A 92 -3.63 -14.88 -2.33
C LEU A 92 -2.98 -15.95 -1.46
N ASN A 93 -3.53 -16.17 -0.26
CA ASN A 93 -3.04 -17.20 0.65
C ASN A 93 -3.74 -18.53 0.36
N SER A 94 -3.10 -19.43 -0.37
CA SER A 94 -3.65 -20.75 -0.68
C SER A 94 -3.59 -21.74 0.48
N TYR A 95 -2.78 -21.46 1.52
CA TYR A 95 -2.54 -22.39 2.61
C TYR A 95 -3.54 -22.24 3.77
N ASP A 96 -4.02 -21.01 4.02
CA ASP A 96 -4.93 -20.71 5.14
C ASP A 96 -6.37 -20.37 4.70
N THR A 97 -6.66 -20.37 3.39
CA THR A 97 -8.00 -20.08 2.86
C THR A 97 -8.69 -21.38 2.50
N GLU A 98 -9.95 -21.53 2.91
CA GLU A 98 -10.77 -22.70 2.57
C GLU A 98 -10.85 -22.89 1.05
N PRO A 99 -10.74 -24.13 0.51
CA PRO A 99 -10.58 -24.35 -0.93
C PRO A 99 -11.65 -23.70 -1.82
N GLY A 100 -12.92 -23.73 -1.38
CA GLY A 100 -14.03 -23.12 -2.12
C GLY A 100 -13.99 -21.59 -2.12
N GLU A 101 -13.55 -20.98 -1.01
CA GLU A 101 -13.38 -19.53 -0.90
C GLU A 101 -12.15 -19.08 -1.69
N TYR A 102 -11.06 -19.82 -1.61
CA TYR A 102 -9.84 -19.56 -2.39
C TYR A 102 -10.12 -19.57 -3.89
N ALA A 103 -10.85 -20.58 -4.40
CA ALA A 103 -11.21 -20.67 -5.81
C ALA A 103 -12.04 -19.46 -6.26
N ALA A 104 -13.05 -19.07 -5.47
CA ALA A 104 -13.91 -17.92 -5.79
C ALA A 104 -13.15 -16.58 -5.74
N LEU A 105 -12.26 -16.38 -4.77
CA LEU A 105 -11.41 -15.19 -4.68
C LEU A 105 -10.44 -15.13 -5.85
N ARG A 106 -9.79 -16.25 -6.15
CA ARG A 106 -8.85 -16.37 -7.26
C ARG A 106 -9.50 -16.01 -8.59
N GLU A 107 -10.69 -16.52 -8.86
CA GLU A 107 -11.43 -16.19 -10.09
C GLU A 107 -11.69 -14.69 -10.22
N GLN A 108 -12.08 -14.02 -9.13
CA GLN A 108 -12.32 -12.57 -9.12
C GLN A 108 -11.06 -11.76 -9.41
N TYR A 109 -9.95 -12.11 -8.74
CA TYR A 109 -8.66 -11.44 -8.93
C TYR A 109 -8.12 -11.68 -10.35
N GLU A 110 -8.19 -12.90 -10.86
CA GLU A 110 -7.76 -13.22 -12.22
C GLU A 110 -8.61 -12.51 -13.28
N LYS A 111 -9.93 -12.43 -13.07
CA LYS A 111 -10.82 -11.67 -13.96
C LYS A 111 -10.44 -10.19 -13.95
N PHE A 112 -10.22 -9.60 -12.78
CA PHE A 112 -9.79 -8.22 -12.66
C PHE A 112 -8.46 -7.96 -13.39
N ALA A 113 -7.47 -8.86 -13.23
CA ALA A 113 -6.19 -8.79 -13.94
C ALA A 113 -6.35 -8.87 -15.46
N LYS A 114 -7.18 -9.80 -15.96
CA LYS A 114 -7.45 -9.95 -17.40
C LYS A 114 -8.17 -8.74 -17.98
N ASP A 115 -9.19 -8.23 -17.28
CA ASP A 115 -9.94 -7.04 -17.70
C ASP A 115 -9.03 -5.80 -17.74
N TRP A 116 -8.14 -5.65 -16.74
CA TRP A 116 -7.14 -4.57 -16.71
C TRP A 116 -6.15 -4.68 -17.87
N TYR A 117 -5.56 -5.86 -18.07
CA TYR A 117 -4.63 -6.12 -19.19
C TYR A 117 -5.28 -5.78 -20.53
N GLN A 118 -6.52 -6.26 -20.77
CA GLN A 118 -7.22 -6.00 -22.03
C GLN A 118 -7.48 -4.51 -22.24
N LYS A 119 -7.85 -3.78 -21.18
CA LYS A 119 -8.10 -2.34 -21.23
C LYS A 119 -6.82 -1.54 -21.51
N THR A 120 -5.70 -1.91 -20.89
CA THR A 120 -4.44 -1.16 -20.98
C THR A 120 -3.66 -1.52 -22.25
N TRP A 121 -3.55 -2.81 -22.56
CA TRP A 121 -2.65 -3.33 -23.58
C TRP A 121 -3.36 -3.91 -24.81
N GLY A 122 -4.67 -4.09 -24.78
CA GLY A 122 -5.42 -4.68 -25.91
C GLY A 122 -5.20 -3.95 -27.24
N ASP A 123 -5.06 -2.62 -27.21
CA ASP A 123 -4.74 -1.80 -28.38
C ASP A 123 -3.29 -1.96 -28.87
N HIS A 124 -2.34 -2.20 -27.97
CA HIS A 124 -0.95 -2.48 -28.33
C HIS A 124 -0.85 -3.83 -29.05
N VAL A 125 -1.53 -4.85 -28.52
CA VAL A 125 -1.62 -6.18 -29.14
C VAL A 125 -2.27 -6.09 -30.52
N ALA A 126 -3.42 -5.42 -30.63
CA ALA A 126 -4.19 -5.33 -31.86
C ALA A 126 -3.44 -4.59 -32.98
N ASN A 127 -2.68 -3.56 -32.63
CA ASN A 127 -1.98 -2.71 -33.61
C ASN A 127 -0.46 -2.95 -33.68
N LYS A 128 0.06 -3.98 -33.01
CA LYS A 128 1.50 -4.29 -32.98
C LYS A 128 2.35 -3.07 -32.62
N LYS A 129 2.00 -2.40 -31.52
CA LYS A 129 2.76 -1.24 -31.05
C LYS A 129 3.97 -1.69 -30.24
N ASP A 130 5.10 -1.02 -30.42
CA ASP A 130 6.28 -1.26 -29.58
C ASP A 130 5.91 -1.15 -28.09
N LEU A 131 6.51 -2.02 -27.28
CA LEU A 131 6.26 -2.10 -25.85
C LEU A 131 7.56 -1.79 -25.10
N ASP A 132 7.57 -0.71 -24.32
CA ASP A 132 8.61 -0.45 -23.34
C ASP A 132 8.25 -1.11 -22.00
N LEU A 133 9.12 -1.98 -21.47
CA LEU A 133 8.89 -2.61 -20.17
C LEU A 133 8.89 -1.59 -19.01
N TYR A 134 9.42 -0.38 -19.21
CA TYR A 134 9.22 0.72 -18.27
C TYR A 134 7.73 1.07 -18.12
N ASP A 135 7.00 1.15 -19.23
CA ASP A 135 5.57 1.47 -19.21
C ASP A 135 4.76 0.34 -18.58
N LEU A 136 5.15 -0.92 -18.83
CA LEU A 136 4.64 -2.08 -18.10
C LEU A 136 4.85 -1.92 -16.59
N GLY A 137 6.08 -1.66 -16.17
CA GLY A 137 6.41 -1.52 -14.76
C GLY A 137 5.60 -0.41 -14.07
N MET A 138 5.47 0.74 -14.73
CA MET A 138 4.66 1.85 -14.21
C MET A 138 3.17 1.52 -14.19
N ASP A 139 2.67 0.72 -15.13
CA ASP A 139 1.29 0.25 -15.11
C ASP A 139 1.03 -0.80 -14.04
N LEU A 140 1.98 -1.71 -13.77
CA LEU A 140 1.88 -2.67 -12.65
C LEU A 140 1.75 -1.96 -11.30
N VAL A 141 2.44 -0.83 -11.10
CA VAL A 141 2.26 0.02 -9.91
C VAL A 141 0.84 0.58 -9.81
N LYS A 142 0.26 1.01 -10.93
CA LYS A 142 -1.13 1.50 -10.96
C LYS A 142 -2.13 0.37 -10.73
N PHE A 143 -1.87 -0.78 -11.31
CA PHE A 143 -2.63 -1.99 -11.12
C PHE A 143 -2.66 -2.41 -9.64
N ASP A 144 -1.51 -2.42 -8.97
CA ASP A 144 -1.40 -2.71 -7.53
C ASP A 144 -2.30 -1.80 -6.68
N LYS A 145 -2.31 -0.50 -7.00
CA LYS A 145 -3.19 0.47 -6.33
C LYS A 145 -4.67 0.19 -6.62
N ALA A 146 -5.00 -0.24 -7.83
CA ALA A 146 -6.37 -0.57 -8.23
C ALA A 146 -6.85 -1.86 -7.53
N VAL A 147 -6.03 -2.91 -7.51
CA VAL A 147 -6.28 -4.15 -6.75
C VAL A 147 -6.48 -3.84 -5.27
N SER A 148 -5.63 -2.99 -4.69
CA SER A 148 -5.76 -2.58 -3.30
C SER A 148 -7.04 -1.81 -3.01
N THR A 149 -7.55 -1.05 -3.99
CA THR A 149 -8.79 -0.29 -3.84
C THR A 149 -10.01 -1.20 -3.95
N GLU A 150 -9.96 -2.20 -4.83
CA GLU A 150 -11.07 -3.12 -5.09
C GLU A 150 -11.19 -4.18 -4.00
N PHE A 151 -10.07 -4.77 -3.58
CA PHE A 151 -10.07 -5.98 -2.76
C PHE A 151 -9.53 -5.82 -1.34
N PHE A 152 -8.75 -4.77 -1.07
CA PHE A 152 -8.23 -4.53 0.29
C PHE A 152 -9.06 -3.50 1.03
N SER A 153 -8.80 -3.39 2.33
CA SER A 153 -9.51 -2.41 3.16
C SER A 153 -9.23 -0.99 2.75
N PHE A 154 -10.28 -0.18 2.87
CA PHE A 154 -10.24 1.28 2.80
C PHE A 154 -9.03 1.89 3.52
N GLY A 155 -8.64 1.32 4.67
CA GLY A 155 -7.52 1.79 5.49
C GLY A 155 -6.13 1.69 4.84
N TYR A 156 -5.92 0.80 3.87
CA TYR A 156 -4.65 0.67 3.14
C TYR A 156 -4.50 1.64 1.97
N VAL A 157 -5.60 2.24 1.50
CA VAL A 157 -5.60 3.14 0.35
C VAL A 157 -5.93 4.59 0.72
N ASN A 158 -6.37 4.84 1.96
CA ASN A 158 -6.77 6.16 2.43
C ASN A 158 -6.07 6.60 3.72
N ALA A 159 -6.06 7.92 3.94
CA ALA A 159 -5.59 8.53 5.18
C ALA A 159 -6.48 8.15 6.38
N GLY A 160 -5.92 8.21 7.58
CA GLY A 160 -6.60 7.82 8.82
C GLY A 160 -7.87 8.63 9.08
N ILE A 161 -7.84 9.93 8.78
CA ILE A 161 -9.01 10.81 8.93
C ILE A 161 -10.15 10.45 7.98
N ALA A 162 -9.84 10.08 6.73
CA ALA A 162 -10.84 9.64 5.77
C ALA A 162 -11.44 8.30 6.21
N TRP A 163 -10.60 7.40 6.74
CA TRP A 163 -11.05 6.11 7.27
C TRP A 163 -11.93 6.29 8.52
N PHE A 164 -11.59 7.21 9.42
CA PHE A 164 -12.39 7.54 10.59
C PHE A 164 -13.81 7.97 10.24
N PHE A 165 -13.98 8.78 9.18
CA PHE A 165 -15.29 9.25 8.72
C PHE A 165 -15.97 8.34 7.69
N HIS A 166 -15.33 7.23 7.30
CA HIS A 166 -15.94 6.24 6.41
C HIS A 166 -17.01 5.42 7.15
N SER A 167 -18.04 4.98 6.44
CA SER A 167 -19.08 4.13 7.02
C SER A 167 -18.47 2.83 7.55
N GLY A 168 -18.70 2.51 8.83
CA GLY A 168 -18.08 1.36 9.49
C GLY A 168 -16.58 1.52 9.77
N GLY A 169 -15.98 2.67 9.45
CA GLY A 169 -14.54 2.92 9.58
C GLY A 169 -14.01 2.78 11.00
N ILE A 170 -14.70 3.37 12.00
CA ILE A 170 -14.33 3.19 13.42
C ILE A 170 -14.35 1.71 13.80
N LYS A 171 -15.36 0.95 13.37
CA LYS A 171 -15.46 -0.48 13.68
C LYS A 171 -14.28 -1.25 13.08
N ASP A 172 -13.93 -0.97 11.83
CA ASP A 172 -12.78 -1.61 11.15
C ASP A 172 -11.45 -1.20 11.81
N ILE A 173 -11.22 0.10 12.08
CA ILE A 173 -10.02 0.63 12.74
C ILE A 173 -9.78 -0.08 14.07
N PHE A 174 -10.80 -0.28 14.89
CA PHE A 174 -10.67 -0.90 16.22
C PHE A 174 -10.83 -2.42 16.22
N SER A 175 -11.07 -3.04 15.06
CA SER A 175 -11.25 -4.49 14.96
C SER A 175 -9.94 -5.26 15.22
N LYS A 176 -10.08 -6.49 15.70
CA LYS A 176 -8.94 -7.40 15.89
C LYS A 176 -8.46 -7.95 14.55
N GLU A 177 -9.41 -8.21 13.66
CA GLU A 177 -9.23 -8.68 12.30
C GLU A 177 -8.31 -7.72 11.53
N ARG A 178 -8.59 -6.41 11.57
CA ARG A 178 -7.74 -5.39 10.93
C ARG A 178 -6.32 -5.35 11.48
N TYR A 179 -6.17 -5.47 12.80
CA TYR A 179 -4.85 -5.47 13.43
C TYR A 179 -4.04 -6.71 13.02
N ASN A 180 -4.67 -7.88 12.98
CA ASN A 180 -4.03 -9.13 12.59
C ASN A 180 -3.64 -9.12 11.10
N ASP A 181 -4.51 -8.60 10.24
CA ASP A 181 -4.21 -8.43 8.82
C ASP A 181 -3.05 -7.45 8.60
N ALA A 182 -3.06 -6.29 9.27
CA ALA A 182 -1.95 -5.33 9.26
C ALA A 182 -0.64 -5.96 9.76
N LEU A 183 -0.70 -6.73 10.85
CA LEU A 183 0.44 -7.44 11.42
C LEU A 183 0.99 -8.46 10.42
N ARG A 184 0.12 -9.26 9.78
CA ARG A 184 0.53 -10.23 8.76
C ARG A 184 1.20 -9.55 7.58
N ASN A 185 0.62 -8.48 7.06
CA ASN A 185 1.12 -7.81 5.85
C ASN A 185 2.44 -7.05 6.08
N GLN A 186 2.71 -6.58 7.30
CA GLN A 186 4.03 -6.01 7.66
C GLN A 186 5.06 -7.08 8.10
N THR A 187 4.62 -8.29 8.44
CA THR A 187 5.53 -9.33 8.95
C THR A 187 6.40 -9.83 7.80
N MET A 188 7.71 -9.86 8.06
CA MET A 188 8.71 -10.38 7.14
C MET A 188 9.23 -11.72 7.67
N VAL A 189 9.37 -12.68 6.76
CA VAL A 189 10.13 -13.92 7.00
C VAL A 189 11.38 -13.93 6.15
N ASP A 190 12.25 -14.89 6.39
CA ASP A 190 13.39 -15.15 5.51
C ASP A 190 12.93 -15.34 4.05
N GLN A 191 13.60 -14.65 3.12
CA GLN A 191 13.16 -14.61 1.72
C GLN A 191 13.28 -15.97 1.04
N ASP A 192 14.33 -16.73 1.33
CA ASP A 192 14.52 -18.06 0.75
C ASP A 192 13.45 -19.03 1.25
N GLU A 193 13.08 -18.91 2.53
CA GLU A 193 11.96 -19.65 3.07
C GLU A 193 10.61 -19.24 2.46
N TYR A 194 10.40 -17.95 2.22
CA TYR A 194 9.20 -17.48 1.51
C TYR A 194 9.13 -18.04 0.09
N ASN A 195 10.24 -17.99 -0.66
CA ASN A 195 10.32 -18.43 -2.05
C ASN A 195 9.90 -19.91 -2.22
N LYS A 196 10.24 -20.78 -1.25
CA LYS A 196 9.81 -22.20 -1.25
C LYS A 196 8.30 -22.39 -1.15
N THR A 197 7.58 -21.37 -0.69
CA THR A 197 6.12 -21.43 -0.51
C THR A 197 5.36 -20.93 -1.72
N VAL A 198 6.04 -20.29 -2.67
CA VAL A 198 5.44 -19.86 -3.94
C VAL A 198 5.68 -20.93 -4.99
N VAL A 199 4.63 -21.64 -5.37
CA VAL A 199 4.71 -22.72 -6.36
C VAL A 199 4.24 -22.18 -7.71
N VAL A 200 5.21 -21.92 -8.59
CA VAL A 200 4.95 -21.53 -9.98
C VAL A 200 4.90 -22.78 -10.85
N THR A 201 3.80 -22.97 -11.55
CA THR A 201 3.73 -23.88 -12.69
C THR A 201 4.00 -23.05 -13.95
N SER A 202 5.19 -23.21 -14.53
CA SER A 202 5.54 -22.66 -15.83
C SER A 202 6.06 -23.80 -16.70
N SER A 203 5.42 -24.08 -17.83
CA SER A 203 5.97 -24.99 -18.83
C SER A 203 6.49 -24.17 -20.01
N GLY A 204 7.79 -23.86 -19.98
CA GLY A 204 8.47 -23.12 -21.04
C GLY A 204 7.83 -21.76 -21.36
N ILE A 205 7.29 -21.64 -22.57
CA ILE A 205 6.72 -20.40 -23.12
C ILE A 205 5.31 -20.12 -22.57
N GLU A 206 4.70 -21.05 -21.82
CA GLU A 206 3.33 -20.90 -21.31
C GLU A 206 3.19 -19.82 -20.24
N LEU A 207 2.00 -19.21 -20.22
CA LEU A 207 1.55 -18.27 -19.20
C LEU A 207 1.81 -18.82 -17.80
N SER A 208 2.63 -18.11 -17.03
CA SER A 208 2.97 -18.53 -15.68
C SER A 208 1.75 -18.49 -14.76
N ASN A 209 1.66 -19.52 -13.92
CA ASN A 209 0.56 -19.69 -12.99
C ASN A 209 1.11 -19.98 -11.59
N VAL A 210 0.76 -19.15 -10.61
CA VAL A 210 1.06 -19.41 -9.20
C VAL A 210 -0.05 -20.31 -8.65
N SER A 211 0.30 -21.58 -8.43
CA SER A 211 -0.63 -22.60 -7.92
C SER A 211 -0.80 -22.53 -6.40
N ALA A 212 0.25 -22.11 -5.68
CA ALA A 212 0.22 -21.90 -4.23
C ALA A 212 1.11 -20.74 -3.79
N SER A 213 0.72 -20.04 -2.73
CA SER A 213 1.45 -18.95 -2.09
C SER A 213 0.97 -18.75 -0.64
N LYS A 214 1.86 -18.32 0.27
CA LYS A 214 1.47 -17.81 1.60
C LYS A 214 0.76 -16.46 1.54
N GLY A 215 0.64 -15.89 0.34
CA GLY A 215 -0.05 -14.65 0.05
C GLY A 215 0.76 -13.41 0.38
N ALA A 216 0.01 -12.32 0.58
CA ALA A 216 0.51 -10.96 0.43
C ALA A 216 1.82 -10.59 1.15
N MET A 217 2.14 -11.06 2.38
CA MET A 217 3.37 -10.72 3.17
C MET A 217 4.27 -9.70 2.45
N LEU A 218 3.90 -8.41 2.52
CA LEU A 218 4.06 -7.47 1.38
C LEU A 218 5.48 -7.42 0.82
N LEU A 219 6.46 -7.31 1.72
CA LEU A 219 7.86 -7.23 1.32
C LEU A 219 8.33 -8.52 0.67
N ASN A 220 8.03 -9.67 1.27
CA ASN A 220 8.45 -10.95 0.72
C ASN A 220 7.82 -11.23 -0.64
N ASN A 221 6.52 -10.98 -0.77
CA ASN A 221 5.77 -11.15 -2.01
C ASN A 221 6.29 -10.25 -3.13
N LYS A 222 6.43 -8.95 -2.86
CA LYS A 222 6.91 -7.99 -3.87
C LYS A 222 8.40 -8.20 -4.19
N THR A 223 9.18 -8.71 -3.23
CA THR A 223 10.56 -9.11 -3.50
C THR A 223 10.65 -10.28 -4.46
N TRP A 224 9.85 -11.30 -4.20
CA TRP A 224 9.73 -12.44 -5.09
C TRP A 224 9.24 -12.01 -6.48
N PHE A 225 8.18 -11.19 -6.55
CA PHE A 225 7.58 -10.76 -7.81
C PHE A 225 8.55 -9.92 -8.66
N LEU A 226 9.27 -8.97 -8.07
CA LEU A 226 10.25 -8.16 -8.80
C LEU A 226 11.42 -9.01 -9.33
N ASN A 227 11.89 -10.00 -8.56
CA ASN A 227 12.89 -10.96 -9.05
C ASN A 227 12.35 -11.87 -10.16
N TYR A 228 11.06 -12.23 -10.09
CA TYR A 228 10.38 -12.95 -11.18
C TYR A 228 10.31 -12.09 -12.46
N GLN A 229 10.02 -10.79 -12.35
CA GLN A 229 10.08 -9.87 -13.51
C GLN A 229 11.51 -9.74 -14.08
N ILE A 230 12.53 -9.67 -13.22
CA ILE A 230 13.94 -9.71 -13.67
C ILE A 230 14.22 -11.00 -14.46
N SER A 231 13.71 -12.14 -13.99
CA SER A 231 13.88 -13.42 -14.69
C SER A 231 13.18 -13.43 -16.06
N ASN A 232 12.01 -12.80 -16.16
CA ASN A 232 11.31 -12.62 -17.45
C ASN A 232 12.07 -11.71 -18.42
N ILE A 233 12.77 -10.69 -17.93
CA ILE A 233 13.66 -9.86 -18.76
C ILE A 233 14.83 -10.71 -19.28
N ILE A 234 15.45 -11.51 -18.40
CA ILE A 234 16.54 -12.41 -18.77
C ILE A 234 16.08 -13.41 -19.84
N TYR A 235 14.87 -13.96 -19.71
CA TYR A 235 14.27 -14.81 -20.72
C TYR A 235 14.15 -14.10 -22.09
N GLY A 236 13.80 -12.81 -22.11
CA GLY A 236 13.72 -12.00 -23.33
C GLY A 236 15.02 -11.87 -24.10
N PHE A 237 16.19 -12.02 -23.47
CA PHE A 237 17.48 -11.96 -24.18
C PHE A 237 17.71 -13.12 -25.14
N ASP A 238 17.01 -14.25 -24.97
CA ASP A 238 17.15 -15.45 -25.82
C ASP A 238 15.78 -16.11 -26.10
N ALA A 239 14.70 -15.34 -26.07
CA ALA A 239 13.37 -15.87 -26.33
C ALA A 239 13.26 -16.30 -27.81
N MET A 240 12.91 -17.57 -28.03
CA MET A 240 12.89 -18.19 -29.37
C MET A 240 14.23 -18.06 -30.11
N GLY A 241 15.36 -18.07 -29.39
CA GLY A 241 16.71 -18.11 -29.96
C GLY A 241 17.24 -16.76 -30.48
N HIS A 242 16.62 -15.66 -30.08
CA HIS A 242 17.11 -14.29 -30.33
C HIS A 242 16.70 -13.34 -29.21
N ASN A 243 17.33 -12.17 -29.18
CA ASN A 243 16.97 -11.09 -28.28
C ASN A 243 15.75 -10.34 -28.84
N VAL A 244 14.65 -10.31 -28.07
CA VAL A 244 13.38 -9.66 -28.46
C VAL A 244 13.39 -8.15 -28.22
N PHE A 245 14.43 -7.62 -27.58
CA PHE A 245 14.59 -6.19 -27.34
C PHE A 245 15.29 -5.51 -28.52
N ASN A 246 14.92 -4.26 -28.78
CA ASN A 246 15.45 -3.45 -29.88
C ASN A 246 16.98 -3.25 -29.81
N ASP A 247 17.59 -3.27 -28.61
CA ASP A 247 19.04 -3.23 -28.46
C ASP A 247 19.62 -4.66 -28.40
N PRO A 248 20.29 -5.12 -29.47
CA PRO A 248 20.84 -6.47 -29.53
C PRO A 248 22.03 -6.70 -28.59
N ASN A 249 22.61 -5.63 -28.01
CA ASN A 249 23.72 -5.74 -27.07
C ASN A 249 23.27 -6.01 -25.63
N LEU A 250 21.95 -5.97 -25.37
CA LEU A 250 21.41 -6.29 -24.05
C LEU A 250 21.66 -7.75 -23.71
N SER A 251 22.16 -7.98 -22.51
CA SER A 251 22.47 -9.29 -21.95
C SER A 251 22.38 -9.23 -20.43
N VAL A 252 22.56 -10.39 -19.79
CA VAL A 252 22.64 -10.50 -18.32
C VAL A 252 23.79 -9.65 -17.75
N GLU A 253 24.87 -9.45 -18.50
CA GLU A 253 26.04 -8.68 -18.05
C GLU A 253 25.83 -7.16 -18.14
N THR A 254 24.97 -6.72 -19.08
CA THR A 254 24.72 -5.30 -19.34
C THR A 254 23.43 -4.79 -18.69
N MET A 255 22.68 -5.65 -18.00
CA MET A 255 21.43 -5.26 -17.36
C MET A 255 21.67 -4.30 -16.19
N PRO A 256 20.88 -3.22 -16.04
CA PRO A 256 21.07 -2.22 -14.98
C PRO A 256 20.90 -2.78 -13.57
N LYS A 257 20.08 -3.83 -13.40
CA LYS A 257 19.85 -4.51 -12.13
C LYS A 257 19.45 -5.97 -12.37
N SER A 258 20.23 -6.90 -11.82
CA SER A 258 20.10 -8.35 -12.04
C SER A 258 19.47 -9.12 -10.88
N SER A 259 19.25 -8.47 -9.75
CA SER A 259 18.54 -9.03 -8.60
C SER A 259 17.99 -7.92 -7.70
N MET A 260 17.07 -8.30 -6.83
CA MET A 260 16.43 -7.41 -5.87
C MET A 260 16.46 -8.04 -4.48
N ASP A 261 17.03 -7.32 -3.51
CA ASP A 261 17.05 -7.73 -2.10
C ASP A 261 15.92 -7.07 -1.31
N ILE A 262 15.36 -7.80 -0.36
CA ILE A 262 14.23 -7.32 0.46
C ILE A 262 14.53 -6.00 1.20
N SER A 263 15.79 -5.73 1.55
CA SER A 263 16.23 -4.48 2.20
C SER A 263 16.14 -3.24 1.31
N GLU A 264 15.95 -3.41 0.00
CA GLU A 264 15.82 -2.31 -0.95
C GLU A 264 14.40 -1.73 -1.02
N LEU A 265 13.44 -2.34 -0.31
CA LEU A 265 12.06 -1.88 -0.19
C LEU A 265 11.81 -1.23 1.17
N TYR A 266 10.86 -0.29 1.20
CA TYR A 266 10.43 0.32 2.45
C TYR A 266 9.67 -0.70 3.31
N VAL A 267 10.00 -0.79 4.60
CA VAL A 267 9.30 -1.67 5.55
C VAL A 267 8.14 -0.88 6.20
N PRO A 268 6.86 -1.17 5.86
CA PRO A 268 5.73 -0.44 6.44
C PRO A 268 5.52 -0.78 7.90
N ASN A 269 5.21 0.23 8.72
CA ASN A 269 4.84 0.05 10.12
C ASN A 269 3.32 0.21 10.31
N PHE A 270 2.55 -0.73 9.75
CA PHE A 270 1.10 -0.67 9.76
C PHE A 270 0.51 -0.74 11.16
N THR A 271 0.97 -1.66 12.01
CA THR A 271 0.40 -1.83 13.34
C THR A 271 0.72 -0.63 14.23
N GLY A 272 1.94 -0.09 14.16
CA GLY A 272 2.30 1.13 14.87
C GLY A 272 1.43 2.30 14.45
N THR A 273 1.27 2.52 13.14
CA THR A 273 0.43 3.57 12.58
C THR A 273 -1.04 3.40 12.96
N LEU A 274 -1.56 2.17 12.93
CA LEU A 274 -2.94 1.87 13.34
C LEU A 274 -3.16 2.15 14.83
N GLN A 275 -2.17 1.87 15.69
CA GLN A 275 -2.27 2.18 17.13
C GLN A 275 -2.20 3.69 17.39
N VAL A 276 -1.36 4.43 16.66
CA VAL A 276 -1.33 5.91 16.72
C VAL A 276 -2.68 6.49 16.30
N LEU A 277 -3.27 5.99 15.21
CA LEU A 277 -4.61 6.36 14.75
C LEU A 277 -5.67 6.09 15.83
N ARG A 278 -5.68 4.89 16.41
CA ARG A 278 -6.61 4.52 17.51
C ARG A 278 -6.48 5.44 18.70
N ALA A 279 -5.25 5.71 19.15
CA ALA A 279 -4.98 6.62 20.26
C ALA A 279 -5.42 8.05 19.94
N GLY A 280 -5.17 8.51 18.71
CA GLY A 280 -5.64 9.80 18.19
C GLY A 280 -7.16 9.93 18.25
N ILE A 281 -7.89 8.90 17.76
CA ILE A 281 -9.36 8.87 17.79
C ILE A 281 -9.87 8.95 19.23
N VAL A 282 -9.32 8.15 20.14
CA VAL A 282 -9.72 8.19 21.56
C VAL A 282 -9.45 9.57 22.16
N LEU A 283 -8.27 10.16 21.91
CA LEU A 283 -7.93 11.48 22.41
C LEU A 283 -8.85 12.57 21.84
N PHE A 284 -9.20 12.48 20.56
CA PHE A 284 -10.12 13.40 19.90
C PHE A 284 -11.53 13.29 20.46
N LEU A 285 -12.03 12.07 20.71
CA LEU A 285 -13.33 11.87 21.35
C LEU A 285 -13.34 12.39 22.80
N ILE A 286 -12.28 12.15 23.58
CA ILE A 286 -12.13 12.75 24.92
C ILE A 286 -12.10 14.27 24.82
N TYR A 287 -11.38 14.81 23.83
CA TYR A 287 -11.31 16.25 23.62
C TYR A 287 -12.70 16.84 23.34
N MET A 288 -13.44 16.24 22.40
CA MET A 288 -14.77 16.72 22.01
C MET A 288 -15.82 16.57 23.11
N CYS A 289 -15.85 15.44 23.81
CA CYS A 289 -16.91 15.12 24.78
C CYS A 289 -16.65 15.67 26.18
N LEU A 290 -15.39 15.86 26.58
CA LEU A 290 -15.02 16.24 27.94
C LEU A 290 -14.24 17.56 28.00
N ILE A 291 -13.12 17.65 27.29
CA ILE A 291 -12.19 18.77 27.43
C ILE A 291 -12.80 20.05 26.88
N LEU A 292 -13.42 20.01 25.69
CA LEU A 292 -14.01 21.15 25.04
C LEU A 292 -15.18 21.76 25.84
N PRO A 293 -16.16 20.98 26.35
CA PRO A 293 -17.19 21.51 27.25
C PRO A 293 -16.61 22.14 28.53
N LEU A 294 -15.65 21.47 29.18
CA LEU A 294 -15.00 21.99 30.39
C LEU A 294 -14.22 23.29 30.12
N TYR A 295 -13.53 23.35 28.98
CA TYR A 295 -12.82 24.54 28.51
C TYR A 295 -13.79 25.70 28.27
N ILE A 296 -14.90 25.47 27.55
CA ILE A 296 -15.93 26.49 27.31
C ILE A 296 -16.50 26.99 28.64
N PHE A 297 -16.84 26.09 29.57
CA PHE A 297 -17.33 26.46 30.90
C PHE A 297 -16.32 27.32 31.67
N ALA A 298 -15.06 26.88 31.74
CA ALA A 298 -13.99 27.61 32.42
C ALA A 298 -13.77 29.00 31.81
N MET A 299 -13.79 29.10 30.48
CA MET A 299 -13.64 30.36 29.75
C MET A 299 -14.79 31.33 30.02
N VAL A 300 -16.04 30.86 29.99
CA VAL A 300 -17.21 31.68 30.34
C VAL A 300 -17.10 32.23 31.77
N MET A 301 -16.69 31.40 32.73
CA MET A 301 -16.50 31.81 34.13
C MET A 301 -15.38 32.84 34.30
N LEU A 302 -14.22 32.62 33.66
CA LEU A 302 -13.08 33.53 33.70
C LEU A 302 -13.41 34.88 33.06
N ILE A 303 -14.08 34.89 31.91
CA ILE A 303 -14.49 36.12 31.21
C ILE A 303 -15.51 36.89 32.05
N LYS A 304 -16.50 36.21 32.64
CA LYS A 304 -17.50 36.83 33.51
C LYS A 304 -16.86 37.49 34.73
N ASN A 305 -15.87 36.84 35.36
CA ASN A 305 -15.15 37.43 36.50
C ASN A 305 -14.27 38.60 36.10
N ARG A 306 -13.55 38.52 34.97
CA ARG A 306 -12.79 39.64 34.41
C ARG A 306 -13.66 40.87 34.17
N LYS A 307 -14.87 40.68 33.61
CA LYS A 307 -15.83 41.78 33.37
C LYS A 307 -16.36 42.42 34.66
N LYS A 308 -16.34 41.69 35.79
CA LYS A 308 -16.78 42.19 37.10
C LYS A 308 -15.70 42.97 37.85
N GLY A 309 -14.53 43.21 37.25
CA GLY A 309 -13.45 44.00 37.86
C GLY A 309 -12.57 43.22 38.85
N ASN A 310 -12.70 41.88 38.88
CA ASN A 310 -11.80 40.97 39.61
C ASN A 310 -10.76 40.36 38.67
#